data_AF-A0A9E6NUB4-F1
#
_entry.id   AF-A0A9E6NUB4-F1
#
_cell.length_a   1.000
_cell.length_b   1.000
_cell.length_c   1.000
_cell.angle_alpha   90.00
_cell.angle_beta   90.00
_cell.angle_gamma   90.00
#
_symmetry.space_group_name_H-M   'P 1'
#
loop_
_entity.id
_entity.type
_entity.pdbx_description
1 polymer ?
#
loop_
_entity_poly.entity_id
_entity_poly.type
_entity_poly.pdbx_seq_one_letter_code
_entity_poly.pdbx_strand_id
1 'polypeptide(L)'
;MRILMVALAATLLAGCAGSVMDDARTKTPYKVLTSGKAEKDVARCVQFGWQDEAVFGVDAAAYLEPRKSGGTTVYTRSAESFVDVLTEASGTTLNYYAQKDDFVAKRRLAALATCL
;
A
#
# COMPACT_ATOMS: atom_id res chain seq x y z
N MET A 1 2.19 32.01 -21.23
CA MET A 1 3.39 31.21 -20.87
C MET A 1 3.54 30.92 -19.38
N ARG A 2 3.16 31.82 -18.45
CA ARG A 2 3.24 31.56 -16.99
C ARG A 2 2.39 30.37 -16.49
N ILE A 3 1.20 30.16 -17.06
CA ILE A 3 0.29 29.06 -16.63
C ILE A 3 0.82 27.68 -17.07
N LEU A 4 1.54 27.62 -18.21
CA LEU A 4 2.14 26.38 -18.71
C LEU A 4 3.31 25.90 -17.83
N MET A 5 4.06 26.83 -17.23
CA MET A 5 5.16 26.50 -16.30
C MET A 5 4.65 25.96 -14.97
N VAL A 6 3.50 26.44 -14.48
CA VAL A 6 2.90 25.95 -13.22
C VAL A 6 2.33 24.54 -13.38
N ALA A 7 1.74 24.23 -14.54
CA ALA A 7 1.23 22.89 -14.83
C ALA A 7 2.36 21.84 -14.96
N LEU A 8 3.52 22.23 -15.49
CA LEU A 8 4.66 21.33 -15.66
C LEU A 8 5.39 21.02 -14.33
N ALA A 9 5.35 21.94 -13.37
CA ALA A 9 5.90 21.70 -12.03
C ALA A 9 5.02 20.76 -11.20
N ALA A 10 3.70 20.75 -11.43
CA ALA A 10 2.76 19.93 -10.69
C ALA A 10 2.88 18.42 -11.00
N THR A 11 3.31 18.05 -12.22
CA THR A 11 3.50 16.64 -12.60
C THR A 11 4.79 16.04 -12.03
N LEU A 12 5.77 16.87 -11.65
CA LEU A 12 7.02 16.43 -11.01
C LEU A 12 6.84 16.09 -9.52
N LEU A 13 5.69 16.41 -8.92
CA LEU A 13 5.36 16.11 -7.54
C LEU A 13 4.66 14.76 -7.35
N ALA A 14 4.51 13.96 -8.40
CA ALA A 14 4.21 12.54 -8.24
C ALA A 14 5.40 11.89 -7.51
N GLY A 15 5.30 11.83 -6.17
CA GLY A 15 6.38 11.37 -5.31
C GLY A 15 6.86 9.98 -5.73
N CYS A 16 8.15 9.70 -5.51
CA CYS A 16 8.80 8.47 -5.96
C CYS A 16 8.07 7.17 -5.53
N ALA A 17 7.29 7.20 -4.46
CA ALA A 17 6.46 6.06 -4.05
C ALA A 17 5.26 5.83 -4.99
N GLY A 18 4.64 6.89 -5.52
CA GLY A 18 3.47 6.79 -6.40
C GLY A 18 3.79 6.09 -7.72
N SER A 19 4.88 6.50 -8.40
CA SER A 19 5.32 5.86 -9.65
C SER A 19 5.66 4.39 -9.46
N VAL A 20 6.35 4.05 -8.37
CA VAL A 20 6.67 2.67 -8.00
C VAL A 20 5.41 1.82 -7.80
N MET A 21 4.41 2.35 -7.08
CA MET A 21 3.16 1.63 -6.84
C MET A 21 2.36 1.43 -8.12
N ASP A 22 2.29 2.45 -8.97
CA ASP A 22 1.59 2.37 -10.25
C ASP A 22 2.25 1.37 -11.20
N ASP A 23 3.58 1.36 -11.29
CA ASP A 23 4.32 0.35 -12.05
C ASP A 23 4.07 -1.07 -11.51
N ALA A 24 4.06 -1.25 -10.18
CA ALA A 24 3.79 -2.55 -9.56
C ALA A 24 2.37 -3.06 -9.82
N ARG A 25 1.36 -2.18 -9.88
CA ARG A 25 -0.03 -2.52 -10.20
C ARG A 25 -0.24 -3.02 -11.63
N THR A 26 0.72 -2.76 -12.54
CA THR A 26 0.70 -3.36 -13.89
C THR A 26 1.10 -4.83 -13.91
N LYS A 27 1.64 -5.34 -12.79
CA LYS A 27 2.10 -6.71 -12.61
C LYS A 27 1.16 -7.48 -11.70
N THR A 28 1.35 -8.79 -11.60
CA THR A 28 0.62 -9.62 -10.65
C THR A 28 0.98 -9.26 -9.20
N PRO A 29 0.00 -9.09 -8.29
CA PRO A 29 0.28 -8.91 -6.87
C PRO A 29 1.13 -10.05 -6.32
N TYR A 30 2.00 -9.74 -5.36
CA TYR A 30 2.76 -10.75 -4.62
C TYR A 30 1.82 -11.73 -3.91
N LYS A 31 0.71 -11.22 -3.35
CA LYS A 31 -0.36 -12.04 -2.79
C LYS A 31 -1.70 -11.34 -2.89
N VAL A 32 -2.76 -12.11 -3.16
CA VAL A 32 -4.15 -11.68 -3.02
C VAL A 32 -4.75 -12.36 -1.79
N LEU A 33 -5.42 -11.59 -0.95
CA LEU A 33 -6.13 -12.05 0.25
C LEU A 33 -7.53 -11.45 0.29
N THR A 34 -8.41 -12.05 1.09
CA THR A 34 -9.79 -11.58 1.30
C THR A 34 -10.09 -11.47 2.78
N SER A 35 -10.92 -10.50 3.16
CA SER A 35 -11.44 -10.31 4.52
C SER A 35 -12.94 -10.06 4.49
N GLY A 36 -13.63 -10.55 5.52
CA GLY A 36 -15.04 -10.21 5.77
C GLY A 36 -15.23 -8.90 6.55
N LYS A 37 -14.15 -8.24 6.97
CA LYS A 37 -14.18 -6.97 7.70
C LYS A 37 -14.28 -5.80 6.73
N ALA A 38 -14.64 -4.62 7.25
CA ALA A 38 -14.72 -3.41 6.44
C ALA A 38 -13.33 -2.93 5.98
N GLU A 39 -13.26 -2.42 4.75
CA GLU A 39 -12.03 -1.94 4.10
C GLU A 39 -11.20 -1.01 4.98
N LYS A 40 -11.83 -0.01 5.62
CA LYS A 40 -11.13 0.95 6.49
C LYS A 40 -10.55 0.32 7.76
N ASP A 41 -11.24 -0.66 8.33
CA ASP A 41 -10.78 -1.34 9.55
C ASP A 41 -9.58 -2.23 9.23
N VAL A 42 -9.64 -2.93 8.10
CA VAL A 42 -8.53 -3.72 7.56
C VAL A 42 -7.33 -2.83 7.25
N ALA A 43 -7.52 -1.75 6.50
CA ALA A 43 -6.43 -0.83 6.12
C ALA A 43 -5.75 -0.21 7.36
N ARG A 44 -6.53 0.18 8.37
CA ARG A 44 -5.98 0.70 9.63
C ARG A 44 -5.26 -0.37 10.45
N CYS A 45 -5.78 -1.59 10.53
CA CYS A 45 -5.08 -2.68 11.19
C CYS A 45 -3.72 -2.95 10.53
N VAL A 46 -3.67 -3.01 9.20
CA VAL A 46 -2.41 -3.22 8.46
C VAL A 46 -1.44 -2.06 8.72
N GLN A 47 -1.92 -0.81 8.70
CA GLN A 47 -1.09 0.35 9.01
C GLN A 47 -0.43 0.20 10.38
N PHE A 48 -1.21 -0.11 11.43
CA PHE A 48 -0.65 -0.27 12.77
C PHE A 48 0.30 -1.47 12.87
N GLY A 49 -0.06 -2.61 12.28
CA GLY A 49 0.79 -3.80 12.28
C GLY A 49 2.15 -3.56 11.61
N TRP A 50 2.20 -2.77 10.54
CA TRP A 50 3.44 -2.42 9.85
C TRP A 50 4.21 -1.26 10.48
N GLN A 51 3.60 -0.52 11.41
CA GLN A 51 4.27 0.49 12.24
C GLN A 51 4.81 -0.08 13.55
N ASP A 52 4.65 -1.38 13.81
CA ASP A 52 5.15 -2.01 15.02
C ASP A 52 6.69 -2.13 15.00
N GLU A 53 7.36 -1.26 15.76
CA GLU A 53 8.82 -1.24 15.90
C GLU A 53 9.38 -2.53 16.55
N ALA A 54 8.58 -3.25 17.35
CA ALA A 54 9.02 -4.52 17.92
C ALA A 54 9.13 -5.62 16.85
N VAL A 55 8.41 -5.48 15.73
CA VAL A 55 8.40 -6.43 14.62
C VAL A 55 9.33 -6.00 13.47
N PHE A 56 9.37 -4.70 13.17
CA PHE A 56 10.03 -4.14 11.98
C PHE A 56 11.21 -3.22 12.28
N GLY A 57 11.47 -2.83 13.53
CA GLY A 57 12.58 -1.95 13.89
C GLY A 57 12.59 -0.67 13.06
N VAL A 58 13.71 -0.38 12.39
CA VAL A 58 13.86 0.82 11.54
C VAL A 58 13.00 0.81 10.26
N ASP A 59 12.47 -0.37 9.88
CA ASP A 59 11.59 -0.54 8.72
C ASP A 59 10.10 -0.42 9.09
N ALA A 60 9.80 -0.09 10.36
CA ALA A 60 8.46 0.15 10.87
C ALA A 60 7.91 1.47 10.30
N ALA A 61 7.24 1.36 9.15
CA ALA A 61 6.63 2.49 8.48
C ALA A 61 5.45 2.02 7.63
N ALA A 62 4.29 2.65 7.85
CA ALA A 62 3.15 2.51 6.98
C ALA A 62 2.33 3.80 6.93
N TYR A 63 1.82 4.11 5.76
CA TYR A 63 1.04 5.31 5.48
C TYR A 63 -0.23 4.91 4.72
N LEU A 64 -1.31 5.65 4.96
CA LEU A 64 -2.58 5.46 4.25
C LEU A 64 -2.71 6.49 3.14
N GLU A 65 -3.10 6.04 1.95
CA GLU A 65 -3.47 6.90 0.83
C GLU A 65 -4.81 6.44 0.25
N PRO A 66 -5.86 7.29 0.26
CA PRO A 66 -7.10 6.99 -0.43
C PRO A 66 -6.87 6.79 -1.93
N ARG A 67 -7.44 5.73 -2.51
CA ARG A 67 -7.31 5.48 -3.95
C ARG A 67 -8.41 6.20 -4.73
N LYS A 68 -8.04 6.75 -5.89
CA LYS A 68 -9.00 7.34 -6.84
C LYS A 68 -10.04 6.32 -7.34
N SER A 69 -9.65 5.04 -7.43
CA SER A 69 -10.49 3.92 -7.84
C SER A 69 -11.39 3.37 -6.72
N GLY A 70 -11.36 3.97 -5.53
CA GLY A 70 -11.98 3.41 -4.33
C GLY A 70 -11.05 2.48 -3.56
N GLY A 71 -11.27 2.42 -2.24
CA GLY A 71 -10.40 1.74 -1.28
C GLY A 71 -9.22 2.58 -0.80
N THR A 72 -8.32 1.95 -0.05
CA THR A 72 -7.14 2.59 0.56
C THR A 72 -5.88 1.80 0.24
N THR A 73 -4.82 2.51 -0.10
CA THR A 73 -3.48 1.94 -0.15
C THR A 73 -2.81 2.08 1.21
N VAL A 74 -2.27 0.99 1.76
CA VAL A 74 -1.30 1.02 2.87
C VAL A 74 0.08 0.79 2.29
N TYR A 75 1.01 1.73 2.43
CA TYR A 75 2.33 1.63 1.81
C TYR A 75 3.45 1.99 2.77
N THR A 76 4.63 1.39 2.58
CA THR A 76 5.83 1.70 3.35
C THR A 76 6.63 2.82 2.70
N ARG A 77 7.68 3.31 3.37
CA ARG A 77 8.61 4.27 2.78
C ARG A 77 9.09 3.78 1.41
N SER A 78 9.11 4.68 0.42
CA SER A 78 9.52 4.39 -0.96
C SER A 78 8.74 3.28 -1.66
N ALA A 79 7.58 2.86 -1.13
CA ALA A 79 6.76 1.77 -1.64
C ALA A 79 7.54 0.46 -1.89
N GLU A 80 8.46 0.11 -0.98
CA GLU A 80 9.12 -1.20 -0.98
C GLU A 80 8.11 -2.35 -0.78
N SER A 81 7.08 -2.09 0.03
CA SER A 81 5.88 -2.90 0.09
C SER A 81 4.65 -2.01 0.19
N PHE A 82 3.55 -2.45 -0.42
CA PHE A 82 2.26 -1.81 -0.23
C PHE A 82 1.14 -2.84 -0.41
N VAL A 83 -0.05 -2.50 0.10
CA VAL A 83 -1.27 -3.25 -0.16
C VAL A 83 -2.37 -2.30 -0.59
N ASP A 84 -3.03 -2.63 -1.68
CA ASP A 84 -4.30 -2.01 -2.03
C ASP A 84 -5.42 -2.79 -1.32
N VAL A 85 -6.16 -2.12 -0.43
CA VAL A 85 -7.31 -2.66 0.30
C VAL A 85 -8.58 -2.14 -0.39
N LEU A 86 -9.33 -3.04 -1.01
CA LEU A 86 -10.42 -2.71 -1.92
C LEU A 86 -11.74 -3.25 -1.41
N THR A 87 -12.78 -2.43 -1.51
CA THR A 87 -14.16 -2.89 -1.32
C THR A 87 -14.65 -3.55 -2.60
N GLU A 88 -15.07 -4.81 -2.49
CA GLU A 88 -15.71 -5.58 -3.55
C GLU A 88 -17.08 -6.07 -3.09
N ALA A 89 -17.89 -6.60 -4.02
CA ALA A 89 -19.25 -7.04 -3.72
C ALA A 89 -19.31 -8.15 -2.63
N SER A 90 -18.27 -8.97 -2.54
CA SER A 90 -18.16 -10.10 -1.60
C SER A 90 -17.40 -9.77 -0.31
N GLY A 91 -16.95 -8.52 -0.10
CA GLY A 91 -16.18 -8.13 1.08
C GLY A 91 -14.98 -7.25 0.72
N THR A 92 -13.88 -7.43 1.44
CA THR A 92 -12.64 -6.68 1.20
C THR A 92 -11.58 -7.56 0.57
N THR A 93 -11.01 -7.11 -0.55
CA THR A 93 -9.89 -7.75 -1.24
C THR A 93 -8.62 -6.96 -1.00
N LEU A 94 -7.53 -7.67 -0.70
CA LEU A 94 -6.22 -7.09 -0.44
C LEU A 94 -5.25 -7.57 -1.51
N ASN A 95 -4.73 -6.65 -2.30
CA ASN A 95 -3.66 -6.92 -3.27
C ASN A 95 -2.34 -6.44 -2.71
N TYR A 96 -1.55 -7.37 -2.16
CA TYR A 96 -0.25 -7.08 -1.56
C TYR A 96 0.86 -7.15 -2.62
N TYR A 97 1.72 -6.14 -2.63
CA TYR A 97 2.86 -6.01 -3.54
C TYR A 97 4.14 -5.79 -2.72
N ALA A 98 5.24 -6.38 -3.19
CA ALA A 98 6.57 -6.17 -2.66
C ALA A 98 7.57 -6.08 -3.80
N GLN A 99 8.52 -5.13 -3.72
CA GLN A 99 9.56 -5.00 -4.74
C GLN A 99 10.58 -6.15 -4.71
N LYS A 100 10.75 -6.79 -3.56
CA LYS A 100 11.68 -7.90 -3.33
C LYS A 100 10.97 -9.03 -2.62
N ASP A 101 11.30 -10.26 -2.99
CA ASP A 101 10.91 -11.45 -2.22
C ASP A 101 11.93 -11.70 -1.10
N ASP A 102 11.77 -11.00 0.02
CA ASP A 102 12.65 -11.12 1.17
C ASP A 102 11.89 -11.38 2.47
N PHE A 103 12.64 -11.49 3.56
CA PHE A 103 12.07 -11.76 4.86
C PHE A 103 11.17 -10.63 5.38
N VAL A 104 11.48 -9.38 5.04
CA VAL A 104 10.67 -8.22 5.43
C VAL A 104 9.33 -8.26 4.70
N ALA A 105 9.32 -8.56 3.41
CA ALA A 105 8.10 -8.74 2.63
C ALA A 105 7.23 -9.88 3.19
N LYS A 106 7.82 -11.04 3.49
CA LYS A 106 7.11 -12.18 4.10
C LYS A 106 6.55 -11.85 5.47
N ARG A 107 7.29 -11.10 6.29
CA ARG A 107 6.84 -10.64 7.60
C ARG A 107 5.72 -9.60 7.52
N ARG A 108 5.78 -8.68 6.55
CA ARG A 108 4.68 -7.74 6.26
C ARG A 108 3.43 -8.47 5.81
N LEU A 109 3.56 -9.48 4.95
CA LEU A 109 2.45 -10.35 4.56
C LEU A 109 1.87 -11.10 5.78
N ALA A 110 2.71 -11.63 6.66
CA ALA A 110 2.24 -12.31 7.87
C ALA A 110 1.49 -11.35 8.83
N ALA A 111 2.04 -10.16 9.07
CA ALA A 111 1.39 -9.13 9.88
C ALA A 111 0.07 -8.64 9.25
N LEU A 112 0.01 -8.55 7.92
CA LEU A 112 -1.22 -8.23 7.20
C LEU A 112 -2.27 -9.34 7.34
N ALA A 113 -1.86 -10.61 7.33
CA ALA A 113 -2.78 -11.74 7.41
C ALA A 113 -3.51 -11.83 8.77
N THR A 114 -2.96 -11.26 9.84
CA THR A 114 -3.64 -11.21 11.15
C THR A 114 -4.78 -10.20 11.19
N CYS A 115 -4.87 -9.30 10.20
CA CYS A 115 -5.89 -8.27 10.11
C CYS A 115 -7.19 -8.73 9.44
N LEU A 116 -7.21 -9.90 8.79
CA LEU A 116 -8.32 -10.38 7.98
C LEU A 116 -9.53 -10.86 8.78
#